data_AF-A0A2M7VLZ9-F1
#
_entry.id   AF-A0A2M7VLZ9-F1
#
_cell.length_a   1.000
_cell.length_b   1.000
_cell.length_c   1.000
_cell.angle_alpha   90.00
_cell.angle_beta   90.00
_cell.angle_gamma   90.00
#
_symmetry.space_group_name_H-M   'P 1'
#
loop_
_entity.id
_entity.type
_entity.pdbx_description
1 polymer ?
#
loop_
_entity_poly.entity_id
_entity_poly.type
_entity_poly.pdbx_seq_one_letter_code
_entity_poly.pdbx_strand_id
1 'polypeptide(L)'
;MKIFKNEKALFIFYIFLFFIVNIAQSVFTELIDDEAYYWLWSKNLAWGYFDHPPMVALWIKISSLFFNGELGVRFFSAFMFGFTIYFIWNLIDFKEKWQHIHLFFLLTTAVILFNFYGFITVPDTPLFFFTALFLYAYKQFLSKNSLKIALLLGFAMAGMLYSKYHGILVIAFVVLSNLKLLKNKYFWLACLFCFALFTPHLWWQYQNDYPSVKYHFNRSKKLYQIWFTINHFLNQLLIVGLAFPVLYYAFFKSFSKTTVFKKALQYLVIGFIAFFLLSTFKTSTQPQWTGLILIPLMVLGFEIITTQPTLKKGFIVLASLNLIALIYIRFALADEVISIFKWETHQNKMWAQTLKQNTQGLPIVFQNSFQNAAKYQFYTGVETHSYNTLIYRKNQFDLANYEANIQGKSVFEVSNNVEKPALSKKRNKIYYGKKIENYTTFQHLECVIEENYLTIKPG
;
A
#
# COMPACT_ATOMS: atom_id res chain seq x y z
N MET A 1 -26.40 26.67 -4.20
CA MET A 1 -26.51 26.77 -5.67
C MET A 1 -25.40 27.59 -6.37
N LYS A 2 -24.78 28.63 -5.78
CA LYS A 2 -23.68 29.39 -6.43
C LYS A 2 -22.35 28.61 -6.60
N ILE A 3 -22.06 27.64 -5.73
CA ILE A 3 -20.84 26.80 -5.80
C ILE A 3 -20.76 26.02 -7.12
N PHE A 4 -21.90 25.55 -7.65
CA PHE A 4 -21.96 24.79 -8.91
C PHE A 4 -21.69 25.63 -10.17
N LYS A 5 -21.57 26.97 -10.05
CA LYS A 5 -21.21 27.86 -11.17
C LYS A 5 -19.71 28.17 -11.24
N ASN A 6 -18.95 27.89 -10.18
CA ASN A 6 -17.49 28.10 -10.16
C ASN A 6 -16.77 26.75 -10.20
N GLU A 7 -16.12 26.46 -11.31
CA GLU A 7 -15.43 25.20 -11.56
C GLU A 7 -14.36 24.89 -10.49
N LYS A 8 -13.61 25.88 -10.01
CA LYS A 8 -12.60 25.67 -8.96
C LYS A 8 -13.26 25.34 -7.61
N ALA A 9 -14.36 26.01 -7.28
CA ALA A 9 -15.10 25.71 -6.05
C ALA A 9 -15.73 24.32 -6.12
N LEU A 10 -16.26 23.92 -7.28
CA LEU A 10 -16.80 22.58 -7.51
C LEU A 10 -15.72 21.49 -7.39
N PHE A 11 -14.52 21.74 -7.92
CA PHE A 11 -13.39 20.82 -7.79
C PHE A 11 -12.99 20.60 -6.32
N ILE A 12 -12.88 21.69 -5.54
CA ILE A 12 -12.58 21.61 -4.10
C ILE A 12 -13.70 20.89 -3.35
N PHE A 13 -14.97 21.17 -3.69
CA PHE A 13 -16.12 20.50 -3.11
C PHE A 13 -16.05 18.98 -3.32
N TYR A 14 -15.67 18.50 -4.51
CA TYR A 14 -15.53 17.07 -4.74
C TYR A 14 -14.33 16.43 -4.04
N ILE A 15 -13.19 17.11 -3.93
CA ILE A 15 -12.09 16.64 -3.06
C ILE A 15 -12.59 16.49 -1.62
N PHE A 16 -13.32 17.50 -1.11
CA PHE A 16 -13.87 17.45 0.23
C PHE A 16 -14.90 16.32 0.39
N LEU A 17 -15.76 16.08 -0.61
CA LEU A 17 -16.70 14.96 -0.59
C LEU A 17 -15.98 13.61 -0.51
N PHE A 18 -14.92 13.41 -1.31
CA PHE A 18 -14.08 12.21 -1.24
C PHE A 18 -13.44 12.05 0.14
N PHE A 19 -12.94 13.14 0.71
CA PHE A 19 -12.40 13.14 2.06
C PHE A 19 -13.46 12.69 3.08
N ILE A 20 -14.67 13.26 3.05
CA ILE A 20 -15.75 12.88 3.97
C ILE A 20 -16.15 11.42 3.80
N VAL A 21 -16.29 10.93 2.56
CA VAL A 21 -16.61 9.51 2.29
C VAL A 21 -15.52 8.59 2.82
N ASN A 22 -14.25 8.94 2.65
CA ASN A 22 -13.13 8.16 3.15
C ASN A 22 -13.02 8.19 4.68
N ILE A 23 -13.33 9.33 5.31
CA ILE A 23 -13.42 9.43 6.78
C ILE A 23 -14.55 8.57 7.31
N ALA A 24 -15.74 8.61 6.70
CA ALA A 24 -16.85 7.73 7.06
C ALA A 24 -16.44 6.26 6.95
N GLN A 25 -15.85 5.85 5.83
CA GLN A 25 -15.34 4.48 5.66
C GLN A 25 -14.33 4.11 6.75
N SER A 26 -13.41 5.01 7.07
CA SER A 26 -12.36 4.79 8.07
C SER A 26 -12.91 4.52 9.47
N VAL A 27 -14.05 5.13 9.82
CA VAL A 27 -14.73 4.96 11.11
C VAL A 27 -15.51 3.64 11.17
N PHE A 28 -16.21 3.28 10.10
CA PHE A 28 -17.13 2.14 10.09
C PHE A 28 -16.48 0.81 9.66
N THR A 29 -15.21 0.80 9.29
CA THR A 29 -14.50 -0.41 8.87
C THR A 29 -13.44 -0.76 9.89
N GLU A 30 -13.39 -2.00 10.38
CA GLU A 30 -12.30 -2.43 11.25
C GLU A 30 -10.97 -2.59 10.47
N LEU A 31 -9.84 -2.76 11.16
CA LEU A 31 -8.53 -2.84 10.51
C LEU A 31 -8.34 -4.11 9.69
N ILE A 32 -7.77 -3.96 8.49
CA ILE A 32 -7.20 -5.09 7.76
C ILE A 32 -5.95 -5.62 8.49
N ASP A 33 -5.53 -6.84 8.16
CA ASP A 33 -4.42 -7.51 8.84
C ASP A 33 -3.12 -6.69 8.77
N ASP A 34 -2.84 -6.08 7.61
CA ASP A 34 -1.63 -5.27 7.40
C ASP A 34 -1.66 -3.92 8.13
N GLU A 35 -2.81 -3.26 8.24
CA GLU A 35 -2.92 -1.97 8.95
C GLU A 35 -2.61 -2.10 10.43
N ALA A 36 -3.08 -3.18 11.07
CA ALA A 36 -2.77 -3.45 12.46
C ALA A 36 -1.25 -3.64 12.66
N TYR A 37 -0.61 -4.33 11.71
CA TYR A 37 0.84 -4.54 11.74
C TYR A 37 1.62 -3.24 11.54
N TYR A 38 1.23 -2.37 10.62
CA TYR A 38 1.87 -1.06 10.47
C TYR A 38 1.53 -0.08 11.60
N TRP A 39 0.38 -0.25 12.26
CA TRP A 39 0.08 0.48 13.49
C TRP A 39 1.05 0.12 14.62
N LEU A 40 1.44 -1.16 14.75
CA LEU A 40 2.46 -1.58 15.72
C LEU A 40 3.77 -0.81 15.51
N TRP A 41 4.17 -0.61 14.27
CA TRP A 41 5.37 0.15 13.91
C TRP A 41 5.28 1.62 14.33
N SER A 42 4.09 2.22 14.20
CA SER A 42 3.86 3.63 14.56
C SER A 42 4.03 3.91 16.06
N LYS A 43 3.97 2.88 16.92
CA LYS A 43 4.19 3.01 18.35
C LYS A 43 5.63 3.39 18.68
N ASN A 44 6.59 2.84 17.94
CA ASN A 44 8.01 3.11 18.07
C ASN A 44 8.57 3.51 16.71
N LEU A 45 8.55 4.83 16.42
CA LEU A 45 9.06 5.33 15.16
C LEU A 45 10.56 5.04 15.01
N ALA A 46 10.90 4.39 13.90
CA ALA A 46 12.26 4.09 13.51
C ALA A 46 12.47 4.54 12.06
N TRP A 47 13.74 4.60 11.63
CA TRP A 47 14.09 4.94 10.25
C TRP A 47 13.88 3.79 9.26
N GLY A 48 13.46 2.61 9.73
CA GLY A 48 13.07 1.47 8.91
C GLY A 48 12.40 0.39 9.77
N TYR A 49 11.80 -0.59 9.10
CA TYR A 49 11.13 -1.73 9.72
C TYR A 49 11.45 -3.00 8.94
N PHE A 50 10.99 -4.15 9.45
CA PHE A 50 11.38 -5.45 8.92
C PHE A 50 11.25 -5.56 7.39
N ASP A 51 10.09 -5.26 6.79
CA ASP A 51 9.88 -5.41 5.34
C ASP A 51 9.73 -4.10 4.56
N HIS A 52 9.52 -2.95 5.22
CA HIS A 52 9.32 -1.67 4.55
C HIS A 52 10.04 -0.47 5.20
N PRO A 53 10.28 0.60 4.44
CA PRO A 53 10.71 1.88 4.98
C PRO A 53 9.57 2.58 5.77
N PRO A 54 9.87 3.64 6.55
CA PRO A 54 9.05 4.08 7.67
C PRO A 54 7.84 4.98 7.35
N MET A 55 7.60 5.39 6.10
CA MET A 55 6.59 6.41 5.82
C MET A 55 5.18 6.00 6.22
N VAL A 56 4.82 4.71 6.08
CA VAL A 56 3.51 4.21 6.53
C VAL A 56 3.33 4.37 8.05
N ALA A 57 4.36 4.03 8.83
CA ALA A 57 4.33 4.16 10.29
C ALA A 57 4.27 5.63 10.71
N LEU A 58 5.00 6.52 10.00
CA LEU A 58 4.94 7.96 10.23
C LEU A 58 3.55 8.53 9.96
N TRP A 59 2.90 8.14 8.85
CA TRP A 59 1.55 8.58 8.52
C TRP A 59 0.53 8.13 9.58
N ILE A 60 0.63 6.89 10.05
CA ILE A 60 -0.19 6.39 11.16
C ILE A 60 0.11 7.18 12.45
N LYS A 61 1.38 7.46 12.75
CA LYS A 61 1.75 8.23 13.95
C LYS A 61 1.15 9.63 13.91
N ILE A 62 1.25 10.34 12.79
CA ILE A 62 0.64 11.67 12.62
C ILE A 62 -0.88 11.58 12.81
N SER A 63 -1.52 10.59 12.18
CA SER A 63 -2.96 10.35 12.31
C SER A 63 -3.38 10.12 13.79
N SER A 64 -2.57 9.37 14.55
CA SER A 64 -2.81 9.06 15.96
C SER A 64 -2.68 10.26 16.91
N LEU A 65 -2.11 11.39 16.45
CA LEU A 65 -2.08 12.64 17.23
C LEU A 65 -3.44 13.32 17.29
N PHE A 66 -4.31 13.06 16.30
CA PHE A 66 -5.62 13.71 16.17
C PHE A 66 -6.77 12.80 16.59
N PHE A 67 -6.66 11.49 16.33
CA PHE A 67 -7.74 10.53 16.55
C PHE A 67 -7.21 9.22 17.13
N ASN A 68 -8.10 8.49 17.83
CA ASN A 68 -7.85 7.14 18.32
C ASN A 68 -8.59 6.09 17.46
N GLY A 69 -8.38 4.81 17.74
CA GLY A 69 -9.03 3.70 17.04
C GLY A 69 -8.70 3.69 15.55
N GLU A 70 -9.61 3.18 14.72
CA GLU A 70 -9.39 3.02 13.28
C GLU A 70 -9.14 4.34 12.56
N LEU A 71 -9.84 5.39 12.97
CA LEU A 71 -9.62 6.73 12.42
C LEU A 71 -8.22 7.25 12.76
N GLY A 72 -7.70 6.91 13.95
CA GLY A 72 -6.33 7.16 14.35
C GLY A 72 -5.28 6.50 13.45
N VAL A 73 -5.64 5.49 12.66
CA VAL A 73 -4.76 4.85 11.67
C VAL A 73 -4.87 5.48 10.28
N ARG A 74 -6.03 6.04 9.93
CA ARG A 74 -6.38 6.37 8.54
C ARG A 74 -6.61 7.85 8.25
N PHE A 75 -6.81 8.71 9.25
CA PHE A 75 -7.15 10.12 9.05
C PHE A 75 -6.16 10.85 8.15
N PHE A 76 -4.86 10.73 8.44
CA PHE A 76 -3.83 11.43 7.66
C PHE A 76 -3.76 10.92 6.21
N SER A 77 -3.94 9.62 6.00
CA SER A 77 -4.04 9.01 4.66
C SER A 77 -5.24 9.56 3.88
N ALA A 78 -6.43 9.62 4.50
CA ALA A 78 -7.63 10.17 3.87
C ALA A 78 -7.48 11.64 3.50
N PHE A 79 -6.82 12.42 4.36
CA PHE A 79 -6.50 13.83 4.09
C PHE A 79 -5.52 13.97 2.91
N MET A 80 -4.41 13.22 2.94
CA MET A 80 -3.40 13.27 1.88
C MET A 80 -3.91 12.73 0.54
N PHE A 81 -4.91 11.85 0.54
CA PHE A 81 -5.57 11.40 -0.67
C PHE A 81 -6.20 12.55 -1.48
N GLY A 82 -6.74 13.58 -0.81
CA GLY A 82 -7.23 14.79 -1.47
C GLY A 82 -6.12 15.54 -2.22
N PHE A 83 -4.92 15.62 -1.63
CA PHE A 83 -3.75 16.18 -2.31
C PHE A 83 -3.25 15.30 -3.45
N THR A 84 -3.33 13.97 -3.33
CA THR A 84 -3.04 13.06 -4.44
C THR A 84 -3.94 13.36 -5.64
N ILE A 85 -5.25 13.49 -5.43
CA ILE A 85 -6.22 13.88 -6.48
C ILE A 85 -5.86 15.27 -7.05
N TYR A 86 -5.54 16.23 -6.19
CA TYR A 86 -5.11 17.57 -6.62
C TYR A 86 -3.88 17.51 -7.53
N PHE A 87 -2.84 16.75 -7.18
CA PHE A 87 -1.66 16.63 -8.03
C PHE A 87 -1.98 15.96 -9.36
N ILE A 88 -2.76 14.86 -9.36
CA ILE A 88 -3.20 14.18 -10.60
C ILE A 88 -3.94 15.14 -11.52
N TRP A 89 -4.86 15.96 -10.99
CA TRP A 89 -5.57 16.97 -11.77
C TRP A 89 -4.63 17.99 -12.43
N ASN A 90 -3.54 18.36 -11.75
CA ASN A 90 -2.52 19.26 -12.28
C ASN A 90 -1.59 18.60 -13.30
N LEU A 91 -1.54 17.26 -13.39
CA LEU A 91 -0.82 16.55 -14.46
C LEU A 91 -1.53 16.65 -15.81
N ILE A 92 -2.85 16.84 -15.83
CA ILE A 92 -3.66 16.91 -17.05
C ILE A 92 -3.42 18.25 -17.77
N ASP A 93 -2.85 18.19 -18.97
CA ASP A 93 -2.69 19.30 -19.92
C ASP A 93 -3.80 19.28 -20.97
N PHE A 94 -5.00 19.65 -20.55
CA PHE A 94 -6.16 19.79 -21.43
C PHE A 94 -6.84 21.13 -21.14
N LYS A 95 -6.99 21.97 -22.17
CA LYS A 95 -7.39 23.38 -22.04
C LYS A 95 -8.78 23.50 -21.42
N GLU A 96 -9.73 22.67 -21.85
CA GLU A 96 -11.12 22.67 -21.39
C GLU A 96 -11.34 21.77 -20.16
N LYS A 97 -10.29 21.30 -19.46
CA LYS A 97 -10.45 20.31 -18.37
C LYS A 97 -11.45 20.75 -17.31
N TRP A 98 -11.47 22.02 -16.94
CA TRP A 98 -12.34 22.56 -15.90
C TRP A 98 -13.84 22.46 -16.23
N GLN A 99 -14.21 22.36 -17.51
CA GLN A 99 -15.58 22.12 -17.97
C GLN A 99 -16.01 20.65 -17.77
N HIS A 100 -15.06 19.76 -17.44
CA HIS A 100 -15.24 18.32 -17.36
C HIS A 100 -14.86 17.73 -15.99
N ILE A 101 -15.00 18.53 -14.92
CA ILE A 101 -14.72 18.10 -13.54
C ILE A 101 -15.51 16.83 -13.17
N HIS A 102 -16.80 16.77 -13.51
CA HIS A 102 -17.63 15.58 -13.23
C HIS A 102 -17.05 14.30 -13.84
N LEU A 103 -16.54 14.40 -15.07
CA LEU A 103 -15.92 13.28 -15.76
C LEU A 103 -14.62 12.85 -15.07
N PHE A 104 -13.84 13.80 -14.55
CA PHE A 104 -12.59 13.51 -13.83
C PHE A 104 -12.85 12.78 -12.50
N PHE A 105 -13.84 13.20 -11.73
CA PHE A 105 -14.19 12.50 -10.49
C PHE A 105 -14.84 11.15 -10.76
N LEU A 106 -15.63 11.01 -11.83
CA LEU A 106 -16.11 9.70 -12.29
C LEU A 106 -14.95 8.80 -12.72
N LEU A 107 -13.90 9.34 -13.36
CA LEU A 107 -12.66 8.62 -13.66
C LEU A 107 -11.90 8.21 -12.41
N THR A 108 -11.88 9.06 -11.40
CA THR A 108 -11.24 8.75 -10.12
C THR A 108 -11.96 7.59 -9.42
N THR A 109 -13.30 7.56 -9.42
CA THR A 109 -14.05 6.42 -8.86
C THR A 109 -14.01 5.17 -9.75
N ALA A 110 -13.85 5.34 -11.06
CA ALA A 110 -13.78 4.24 -12.02
C ALA A 110 -12.51 3.41 -11.90
N VAL A 111 -11.51 3.82 -11.13
CA VAL A 111 -10.29 3.08 -10.90
C VAL A 111 -10.35 2.46 -9.50
N ILE A 112 -10.73 1.18 -9.42
CA ILE A 112 -11.10 0.51 -8.17
C ILE A 112 -9.98 0.58 -7.12
N LEU A 113 -8.79 0.09 -7.48
CA LEU A 113 -7.69 -0.04 -6.52
C LEU A 113 -7.26 1.32 -5.95
N PHE A 114 -7.31 2.39 -6.76
CA PHE A 114 -6.94 3.74 -6.33
C PHE A 114 -7.79 4.24 -5.15
N ASN A 115 -9.09 3.87 -5.12
CA ASN A 115 -10.01 4.34 -4.09
C ASN A 115 -9.72 3.76 -2.70
N PHE A 116 -9.14 2.55 -2.62
CA PHE A 116 -8.78 1.93 -1.34
C PHE A 116 -7.71 2.72 -0.58
N TYR A 117 -6.76 3.33 -1.28
CA TYR A 117 -5.72 4.17 -0.67
C TYR A 117 -6.25 5.48 -0.09
N GLY A 118 -7.53 5.80 -0.33
CA GLY A 118 -8.21 6.89 0.34
C GLY A 118 -8.64 6.57 1.78
N PHE A 119 -8.80 5.30 2.14
CA PHE A 119 -9.34 4.89 3.45
C PHE A 119 -8.62 3.71 4.09
N ILE A 120 -7.48 3.27 3.53
CA ILE A 120 -6.59 2.26 4.09
C ILE A 120 -5.19 2.85 4.18
N THR A 121 -4.48 2.59 5.28
CA THR A 121 -3.09 3.03 5.47
C THR A 121 -2.12 1.86 5.36
N VAL A 122 -1.53 1.71 4.17
CA VAL A 122 -0.49 0.71 3.85
C VAL A 122 0.67 1.41 3.13
N PRO A 123 1.84 0.79 2.92
CA PRO A 123 2.99 1.40 2.23
C PRO A 123 2.67 2.02 0.86
N ASP A 124 1.68 1.47 0.15
CA ASP A 124 1.22 1.99 -1.14
C ASP A 124 0.51 3.34 -1.00
N THR A 125 -0.16 3.62 0.13
CA THR A 125 -0.88 4.88 0.36
C THR A 125 0.01 6.13 0.26
N PRO A 126 1.13 6.24 1.01
CA PRO A 126 2.06 7.35 0.81
C PRO A 126 2.80 7.26 -0.54
N LEU A 127 3.03 6.06 -1.07
CA LEU A 127 3.69 5.88 -2.36
C LEU A 127 2.90 6.52 -3.51
N PHE A 128 1.58 6.38 -3.53
CA PHE A 128 0.72 7.02 -4.53
C PHE A 128 0.78 8.55 -4.44
N PHE A 129 0.73 9.10 -3.22
CA PHE A 129 0.87 10.54 -2.99
C PHE A 129 2.22 11.07 -3.53
N PHE A 130 3.33 10.45 -3.10
CA PHE A 130 4.66 10.88 -3.53
C PHE A 130 4.91 10.63 -5.02
N THR A 131 4.28 9.63 -5.63
CA THR A 131 4.31 9.42 -7.09
C THR A 131 3.60 10.55 -7.82
N ALA A 132 2.41 10.97 -7.35
CA ALA A 132 1.70 12.10 -7.95
C ALA A 132 2.49 13.41 -7.78
N LEU A 133 3.08 13.63 -6.60
CA LEU A 133 3.96 14.78 -6.33
C LEU A 133 5.22 14.74 -7.20
N PHE A 134 5.85 13.57 -7.37
CA PHE A 134 7.02 13.37 -8.22
C PHE A 134 6.71 13.70 -9.68
N LEU A 135 5.60 13.20 -10.21
CA LEU A 135 5.17 13.50 -11.58
C LEU A 135 4.84 14.98 -11.76
N TYR A 136 4.24 15.61 -10.74
CA TYR A 136 3.98 17.05 -10.75
C TYR A 136 5.29 17.85 -10.77
N ALA A 137 6.23 17.52 -9.88
CA ALA A 137 7.55 18.14 -9.83
C ALA A 137 8.33 17.92 -11.14
N TYR A 138 8.27 16.71 -11.71
CA TYR A 138 8.90 16.38 -12.98
C TYR A 138 8.32 17.19 -14.14
N LYS A 139 6.99 17.33 -14.20
CA LYS A 139 6.32 18.18 -15.19
C LYS A 139 6.80 19.64 -15.09
N GLN A 140 6.90 20.18 -13.88
CA GLN A 140 7.44 21.53 -13.67
C GLN A 140 8.93 21.62 -14.04
N PHE A 141 9.70 20.57 -13.77
CA PHE A 141 11.13 20.48 -14.08
C PHE A 141 11.38 20.52 -15.59
N LEU A 142 10.52 19.87 -16.38
CA LEU A 142 10.57 19.92 -17.85
C LEU A 142 10.33 21.34 -18.40
N SER A 143 9.49 22.14 -17.73
CA SER A 143 9.21 23.52 -18.13
C SER A 143 10.26 24.51 -17.65
N LYS A 144 10.79 24.33 -16.44
CA LYS A 144 11.74 25.26 -15.81
C LYS A 144 12.80 24.51 -14.99
N ASN A 145 14.06 24.66 -15.43
CA ASN A 145 15.23 24.20 -14.69
C ASN A 145 15.57 25.20 -13.57
N SER A 146 15.19 24.89 -12.33
CA SER A 146 15.53 25.72 -11.17
C SER A 146 15.83 24.89 -9.92
N LEU A 147 16.62 25.47 -9.01
CA LEU A 147 16.97 24.85 -7.72
C LEU A 147 15.72 24.42 -6.92
N LYS A 148 14.71 25.31 -6.82
CA LYS A 148 13.47 25.01 -6.08
C LYS A 148 12.74 23.77 -6.62
N ILE A 149 12.67 23.64 -7.94
CA ILE A 149 12.01 22.50 -8.58
C ILE A 149 12.86 21.22 -8.44
N ALA A 150 14.19 21.34 -8.51
CA ALA A 150 15.10 20.22 -8.23
C ALA A 150 14.95 19.69 -6.80
N LEU A 151 14.88 20.58 -5.81
CA LEU A 151 14.65 20.19 -4.41
C LEU A 151 13.28 19.54 -4.22
N LEU A 152 12.22 20.06 -4.85
CA LEU A 152 10.90 19.43 -4.83
C LEU A 152 10.92 18.03 -5.47
N LEU A 153 11.62 17.87 -6.60
CA LEU A 153 11.78 16.59 -7.28
C LEU A 153 12.52 15.59 -6.39
N GLY A 154 13.65 16.00 -5.79
CA GLY A 154 14.43 15.18 -4.87
C GLY A 154 13.67 14.81 -3.59
N PHE A 155 12.88 15.73 -3.04
CA PHE A 155 11.99 15.46 -1.92
C PHE A 155 10.93 14.40 -2.27
N ALA A 156 10.30 14.52 -3.44
CA ALA A 156 9.31 13.55 -3.89
C ALA A 156 9.93 12.17 -4.17
N MET A 157 11.14 12.12 -4.74
CA MET A 157 11.92 10.88 -4.91
C MET A 157 12.20 10.21 -3.56
N ALA A 158 12.69 10.96 -2.57
CA ALA A 158 12.93 10.44 -1.23
C ALA A 158 11.63 9.94 -0.60
N GLY A 159 10.54 10.69 -0.70
CA GLY A 159 9.23 10.28 -0.18
C GLY A 159 8.72 8.97 -0.78
N MET A 160 8.90 8.75 -2.08
CA MET A 160 8.58 7.45 -2.70
C MET A 160 9.43 6.32 -2.13
N LEU A 161 10.75 6.51 -2.02
CA LEU A 161 11.67 5.50 -1.47
C LEU A 161 11.38 5.20 0.00
N TYR A 162 11.03 6.21 0.80
CA TYR A 162 10.57 6.06 2.18
C TYR A 162 9.18 5.41 2.30
N SER A 163 8.41 5.35 1.22
CA SER A 163 7.12 4.66 1.19
C SER A 163 7.27 3.19 0.85
N LYS A 164 7.95 2.89 -0.26
CA LYS A 164 8.14 1.53 -0.75
C LYS A 164 9.28 1.51 -1.77
N TYR A 165 10.10 0.46 -1.76
CA TYR A 165 11.22 0.34 -2.70
C TYR A 165 10.81 0.40 -4.18
N HIS A 166 9.56 0.08 -4.53
CA HIS A 166 9.01 0.26 -5.89
C HIS A 166 9.08 1.70 -6.41
N GLY A 167 9.24 2.70 -5.54
CA GLY A 167 9.50 4.09 -5.94
C GLY A 167 10.71 4.23 -6.88
N ILE A 168 11.72 3.35 -6.77
CA ILE A 168 12.87 3.36 -7.68
C ILE A 168 12.48 3.05 -9.12
N LEU A 169 11.46 2.21 -9.33
CA LEU A 169 10.97 1.87 -10.67
C LEU A 169 10.32 3.08 -11.34
N VAL A 170 9.59 3.90 -10.56
CA VAL A 170 9.01 5.15 -11.08
C VAL A 170 10.12 6.07 -11.58
N ILE A 171 11.16 6.27 -10.76
CA ILE A 171 12.32 7.09 -11.10
C ILE A 171 13.01 6.54 -12.35
N ALA A 172 13.29 5.23 -12.38
CA ALA A 172 14.00 4.58 -13.48
C ALA A 172 13.24 4.71 -14.80
N PHE A 173 11.93 4.43 -14.84
CA PHE A 173 11.16 4.53 -16.08
C PHE A 173 10.98 5.97 -16.58
N VAL A 174 10.91 6.96 -15.67
CA VAL A 174 10.97 8.37 -16.08
C VAL A 174 12.32 8.72 -16.68
N VAL A 175 13.43 8.28 -16.10
CA VAL A 175 14.78 8.49 -16.67
C VAL A 175 14.93 7.79 -18.02
N LEU A 176 14.49 6.54 -18.14
CA LEU A 176 14.53 5.79 -19.40
C LEU A 176 13.68 6.46 -20.51
N SER A 177 12.57 7.12 -20.14
CA SER A 177 11.77 7.88 -21.10
C SER A 177 12.51 9.10 -21.67
N ASN A 178 13.45 9.66 -20.90
CA ASN A 178 14.16 10.91 -21.17
C ASN A 178 15.61 10.88 -20.65
N LEU A 179 16.50 10.17 -21.34
CA LEU A 179 17.92 10.05 -20.97
C LEU A 179 18.67 11.38 -20.90
N LYS A 180 18.13 12.46 -21.50
CA LYS A 180 18.72 13.81 -21.40
C LYS A 180 18.77 14.32 -19.96
N LEU A 181 17.96 13.77 -19.05
CA LEU A 181 18.01 14.10 -17.61
C LEU A 181 19.40 13.86 -17.01
N LEU A 182 20.12 12.83 -17.48
CA LEU A 182 21.47 12.51 -17.00
C LEU A 182 22.52 13.58 -17.37
N LYS A 183 22.21 14.47 -18.31
CA LYS A 183 23.06 15.62 -18.67
C LYS A 183 22.68 16.90 -17.91
N ASN A 184 21.63 16.88 -17.09
CA ASN A 184 21.12 18.06 -16.41
C ASN A 184 21.65 18.16 -14.97
N LYS A 185 22.41 19.22 -14.67
CA LYS A 185 22.97 19.45 -13.33
C LYS A 185 21.91 19.54 -12.21
N TYR A 186 20.74 20.08 -12.50
CA TYR A 186 19.66 20.19 -11.51
C TYR A 186 18.99 18.84 -11.23
N PHE A 187 19.02 17.91 -12.19
CA PHE A 187 18.57 16.54 -11.95
C PHE A 187 19.51 15.83 -10.98
N TRP A 188 20.83 15.96 -11.18
CA TRP A 188 21.82 15.42 -10.24
C TRP A 188 21.72 16.06 -8.85
N LEU A 189 21.41 17.35 -8.77
CA LEU A 189 21.14 18.00 -7.48
C LEU A 189 19.89 17.43 -6.80
N ALA A 190 18.83 17.12 -7.55
CA ALA A 190 17.66 16.42 -7.02
C ALA A 190 18.03 15.02 -6.52
N CYS A 191 18.86 14.27 -7.25
CA CYS A 191 19.34 12.96 -6.83
C CYS A 191 20.20 13.03 -5.55
N LEU A 192 21.13 13.99 -5.47
CA LEU A 192 21.96 14.20 -4.28
C LEU A 192 21.10 14.58 -3.07
N PHE A 193 20.13 15.47 -3.26
CA PHE A 193 19.20 15.86 -2.20
C PHE A 193 18.32 14.68 -1.75
N CYS A 194 17.80 13.89 -2.68
CA CYS A 194 17.08 12.65 -2.38
C CYS A 194 17.95 11.68 -1.56
N PHE A 195 19.20 11.49 -1.97
CA PHE A 195 20.14 10.61 -1.27
C PHE A 195 20.41 11.11 0.16
N ALA A 196 20.68 12.41 0.33
CA ALA A 196 20.87 13.01 1.66
C ALA A 196 19.66 12.79 2.57
N LEU A 197 18.43 13.00 2.04
CA LEU A 197 17.20 12.74 2.79
C LEU A 197 16.99 11.27 3.12
N PHE A 198 17.36 10.35 2.22
CA PHE A 198 17.17 8.90 2.40
C PHE A 198 18.29 8.22 3.22
N THR A 199 19.38 8.95 3.49
CA THR A 199 20.54 8.44 4.24
C THR A 199 20.20 7.87 5.61
N PRO A 200 19.31 8.46 6.44
CA PRO A 200 18.91 7.88 7.73
C PRO A 200 18.33 6.47 7.62
N HIS A 201 17.53 6.18 6.58
CA HIS A 201 17.03 4.82 6.34
C HIS A 201 18.16 3.84 5.99
N LEU A 202 19.08 4.26 5.13
CA LEU A 202 20.23 3.43 4.75
C LEU A 202 21.13 3.11 5.95
N TRP A 203 21.36 4.11 6.80
CA TRP A 203 22.10 3.94 8.05
C TRP A 203 21.39 2.98 9.00
N TRP A 204 20.07 3.11 9.15
CA TRP A 204 19.29 2.18 9.97
C TRP A 204 19.34 0.74 9.44
N GLN A 205 19.26 0.54 8.12
CA GLN A 205 19.42 -0.78 7.52
C GLN A 205 20.78 -1.38 7.88
N TYR A 206 21.86 -0.61 7.76
CA TYR A 206 23.21 -1.05 8.13
C TYR A 206 23.30 -1.47 9.60
N GLN A 207 22.81 -0.63 10.51
CA GLN A 207 22.87 -0.90 11.96
C GLN A 207 22.01 -2.09 12.40
N ASN A 208 21.02 -2.49 11.61
CA ASN A 208 20.12 -3.62 11.92
C ASN A 208 20.41 -4.85 11.04
N ASP A 209 21.56 -4.89 10.35
CA ASP A 209 21.97 -6.01 9.51
C ASP A 209 20.99 -6.29 8.34
N TYR A 210 20.55 -5.20 7.71
CA TYR A 210 19.78 -5.14 6.47
C TYR A 210 18.49 -5.97 6.44
N PRO A 211 17.58 -5.85 7.44
CA PRO A 211 16.44 -6.74 7.59
C PRO A 211 15.53 -6.74 6.35
N SER A 212 15.22 -5.57 5.79
CA SER A 212 14.34 -5.49 4.61
C SER A 212 15.00 -6.01 3.35
N VAL A 213 16.30 -5.77 3.19
CA VAL A 213 17.05 -6.27 2.03
C VAL A 213 17.05 -7.79 2.07
N LYS A 214 17.44 -8.39 3.20
CA LYS A 214 17.41 -9.84 3.40
C LYS A 214 16.01 -10.40 3.18
N TYR A 215 14.97 -9.75 3.69
CA TYR A 215 13.58 -10.17 3.46
C TYR A 215 13.21 -10.22 1.97
N HIS A 216 13.51 -9.16 1.20
CA HIS A 216 13.15 -9.10 -0.22
C HIS A 216 14.03 -10.00 -1.10
N PHE A 217 15.30 -10.22 -0.74
CA PHE A 217 16.21 -11.13 -1.46
C PHE A 217 15.96 -12.61 -1.15
N ASN A 218 15.69 -12.95 0.11
CA ASN A 218 15.46 -14.34 0.58
C ASN A 218 13.99 -14.76 0.49
N ARG A 219 13.13 -13.91 -0.09
CA ARG A 219 11.73 -14.25 -0.33
C ARG A 219 11.65 -15.55 -1.13
N SER A 220 10.89 -16.53 -0.61
CA SER A 220 10.82 -17.88 -1.19
C SER A 220 10.57 -17.82 -2.69
N LYS A 221 11.57 -18.26 -3.46
CA LYS A 221 11.43 -18.47 -4.90
C LYS A 221 10.55 -19.70 -5.08
N LYS A 222 9.34 -19.50 -5.61
CA LYS A 222 8.48 -20.61 -5.99
C LYS A 222 8.91 -21.10 -7.35
N LEU A 223 8.79 -22.41 -7.60
CA LEU A 223 8.87 -22.93 -8.96
C LEU A 223 7.84 -22.21 -9.82
N TYR A 224 8.25 -21.84 -11.03
CA TYR A 224 7.38 -21.12 -11.97
C TYR A 224 6.11 -21.92 -12.24
N GLN A 225 4.98 -21.21 -12.30
CA GLN A 225 3.69 -21.76 -12.71
C GLN A 225 3.05 -20.81 -13.72
N ILE A 226 2.48 -21.35 -14.80
CA ILE A 226 1.84 -20.54 -15.86
C ILE A 226 0.76 -19.60 -15.32
N TRP A 227 0.05 -20.03 -14.26
CA TRP A 227 -0.95 -19.22 -13.57
C TRP A 227 -0.39 -17.92 -12.97
N PHE A 228 0.92 -17.84 -12.64
CA PHE A 228 1.52 -16.58 -12.19
C PHE A 228 1.46 -15.51 -13.28
N THR A 229 1.73 -15.90 -14.54
CA THR A 229 1.67 -15.02 -15.70
C THR A 229 0.23 -14.70 -16.10
N ILE A 230 -0.67 -15.67 -16.08
CA ILE A 230 -2.10 -15.44 -16.35
C ILE A 230 -2.68 -14.46 -15.33
N ASN A 231 -2.41 -14.70 -14.04
CA ASN A 231 -2.86 -13.81 -12.97
C ASN A 231 -2.28 -12.40 -13.11
N HIS A 232 -1.04 -12.26 -13.58
CA HIS A 232 -0.46 -10.94 -13.83
C HIS A 232 -1.29 -10.12 -14.83
N PHE A 233 -1.73 -10.72 -15.95
CA PHE A 233 -2.59 -10.04 -16.93
C PHE A 233 -4.00 -9.78 -16.39
N LEU A 234 -4.61 -10.74 -15.69
CA LEU A 234 -5.91 -10.55 -15.03
C LEU A 234 -5.86 -9.42 -14.00
N ASN A 235 -4.77 -9.32 -13.25
CA ASN A 235 -4.54 -8.26 -12.29
C ASN A 235 -4.50 -6.88 -12.95
N GLN A 236 -3.95 -6.75 -14.17
CA GLN A 236 -3.95 -5.47 -14.89
C GLN A 236 -5.36 -5.00 -15.26
N LEU A 237 -6.30 -5.93 -15.48
CA LEU A 237 -7.71 -5.60 -15.69
C LEU A 237 -8.38 -5.25 -14.36
N LEU A 238 -8.11 -6.04 -13.32
CA LEU A 238 -8.74 -5.91 -11.99
C LEU A 238 -8.42 -4.58 -11.32
N ILE A 239 -7.17 -4.11 -11.37
CA ILE A 239 -6.78 -2.85 -10.70
C ILE A 239 -7.48 -1.63 -11.30
N VAL A 240 -7.83 -1.69 -12.60
CA VAL A 240 -8.61 -0.67 -13.28
C VAL A 240 -10.10 -0.87 -13.00
N GLY A 241 -10.59 -2.10 -13.04
CA GLY A 241 -12.01 -2.43 -12.92
C GLY A 241 -12.75 -2.35 -14.26
N LEU A 242 -14.06 -2.18 -14.24
CA LEU A 242 -14.90 -2.29 -15.45
C LEU A 242 -14.54 -1.28 -16.57
N ALA A 243 -13.89 -0.17 -16.23
CA ALA A 243 -13.44 0.83 -17.19
C ALA A 243 -12.17 0.43 -17.97
N PHE A 244 -11.60 -0.76 -17.73
CA PHE A 244 -10.35 -1.20 -18.37
C PHE A 244 -10.34 -1.10 -19.91
N PRO A 245 -11.41 -1.46 -20.67
CA PRO A 245 -11.32 -1.46 -22.14
C PRO A 245 -11.11 -0.04 -22.67
N VAL A 246 -11.79 0.94 -22.07
CA VAL A 246 -11.71 2.35 -22.44
C VAL A 246 -10.36 2.93 -22.05
N LEU A 247 -9.88 2.65 -20.83
CA LEU A 247 -8.62 3.21 -20.34
C LEU A 247 -7.40 2.64 -21.07
N TYR A 248 -7.38 1.34 -21.37
CA TYR A 248 -6.31 0.76 -22.18
C TYR A 248 -6.39 1.20 -23.65
N TYR A 249 -7.59 1.34 -24.22
CA TYR A 249 -7.73 1.92 -25.56
C TYR A 249 -7.20 3.36 -25.62
N ALA A 250 -7.57 4.20 -24.65
CA ALA A 250 -7.07 5.56 -24.54
C ALA A 250 -5.55 5.58 -24.35
N PHE A 251 -5.01 4.69 -23.52
CA PHE A 251 -3.57 4.52 -23.36
C PHE A 251 -2.86 4.24 -24.70
N PHE A 252 -3.34 3.30 -25.51
CA PHE A 252 -2.75 3.01 -26.82
C PHE A 252 -2.90 4.19 -27.80
N LYS A 253 -4.02 4.91 -27.76
CA LYS A 253 -4.20 6.13 -28.58
C LYS A 253 -3.27 7.27 -28.18
N SER A 254 -2.80 7.31 -26.94
CA SER A 254 -1.91 8.36 -26.45
C SER A 254 -0.56 8.41 -27.18
N PHE A 255 -0.12 7.30 -27.79
CA PHE A 255 1.14 7.23 -28.54
C PHE A 255 1.16 8.11 -29.81
N SER A 256 -0.01 8.48 -30.34
CA SER A 256 -0.13 9.31 -31.54
C SER A 256 0.37 10.75 -31.39
N LYS A 257 0.36 11.30 -30.16
CA LYS A 257 0.81 12.67 -29.86
C LYS A 257 1.59 12.69 -28.55
N THR A 258 2.91 12.51 -28.65
CA THR A 258 3.76 12.27 -27.48
C THR A 258 4.67 13.45 -27.17
N THR A 259 4.32 14.23 -26.14
CA THR A 259 5.25 15.17 -25.49
C THR A 259 6.23 14.41 -24.59
N VAL A 260 7.32 15.06 -24.17
CA VAL A 260 8.29 14.44 -23.23
C VAL A 260 7.61 13.95 -21.95
N PHE A 261 6.65 14.71 -21.42
CA PHE A 261 5.89 14.32 -20.24
C PHE A 261 4.96 13.12 -20.52
N LYS A 262 4.19 13.14 -21.62
CA LYS A 262 3.34 12.00 -22.01
C LYS A 262 4.15 10.72 -22.22
N LYS A 263 5.35 10.83 -22.80
CA LYS A 263 6.29 9.72 -22.97
C LYS A 263 6.68 9.08 -21.63
N ALA A 264 6.93 9.89 -20.60
CA ALA A 264 7.25 9.40 -19.27
C ALA A 264 6.08 8.60 -18.66
N LEU A 265 4.84 9.10 -18.81
CA LEU A 265 3.63 8.39 -18.37
C LEU A 265 3.47 7.05 -19.11
N GLN A 266 3.74 7.02 -20.41
CA GLN A 266 3.70 5.79 -21.22
C GLN A 266 4.74 4.76 -20.77
N TYR A 267 5.98 5.21 -20.51
CA TYR A 267 7.05 4.36 -20.02
C TYR A 267 6.77 3.81 -18.63
N LEU A 268 6.05 4.55 -17.78
CA LEU A 268 5.61 4.03 -16.49
C LEU A 268 4.63 2.88 -16.64
N VAL A 269 3.62 3.01 -17.51
CA VAL A 269 2.65 1.93 -17.75
C VAL A 269 3.35 0.70 -18.33
N ILE A 270 4.11 0.86 -19.41
CA ILE A 270 4.81 -0.26 -20.07
C ILE A 270 5.85 -0.87 -19.14
N GLY A 271 6.64 -0.02 -18.49
CA GLY A 271 7.75 -0.44 -17.63
C GLY A 271 7.27 -1.25 -16.43
N PHE A 272 6.22 -0.81 -15.75
CA PHE A 272 5.65 -1.57 -14.63
C PHE A 272 5.06 -2.90 -15.09
N ILE A 273 4.26 -2.92 -16.17
CA ILE A 273 3.71 -4.17 -16.71
C ILE A 273 4.85 -5.12 -17.10
N ALA A 274 5.86 -4.65 -17.83
CA ALA A 274 6.98 -5.48 -18.27
C ALA A 274 7.84 -5.99 -17.10
N PHE A 275 8.17 -5.13 -16.13
CA PHE A 275 8.97 -5.51 -14.97
C PHE A 275 8.28 -6.58 -14.13
N PHE A 276 6.99 -6.41 -13.87
CA PHE A 276 6.24 -7.39 -13.08
C PHE A 276 5.91 -8.64 -13.88
N LEU A 277 5.74 -8.56 -15.20
CA LEU A 277 5.69 -9.74 -16.05
C LEU A 277 6.98 -10.58 -15.90
N LEU A 278 8.16 -9.96 -15.92
CA LEU A 278 9.42 -10.65 -15.66
C LEU A 278 9.51 -11.21 -14.23
N SER A 279 8.91 -10.53 -13.25
CA SER A 279 8.82 -11.04 -11.88
C SER A 279 7.98 -12.32 -11.77
N THR A 280 7.05 -12.59 -12.70
CA THR A 280 6.19 -13.80 -12.67
C THR A 280 6.99 -15.09 -12.77
N PHE A 281 8.18 -15.06 -13.38
CA PHE A 281 9.08 -16.22 -13.46
C PHE A 281 9.67 -16.63 -12.09
N LYS A 282 9.64 -15.73 -11.10
CA LYS A 282 10.20 -15.99 -9.75
C LYS A 282 9.12 -16.12 -8.67
N THR A 283 7.99 -15.43 -8.82
CA THR A 283 6.92 -15.40 -7.83
C THR A 283 5.60 -14.93 -8.42
N SER A 284 4.49 -15.26 -7.77
CA SER A 284 3.19 -14.71 -8.14
C SER A 284 3.12 -13.22 -7.81
N THR A 285 2.81 -12.38 -8.80
CA THR A 285 2.66 -10.94 -8.62
C THR A 285 1.30 -10.58 -8.07
N GLN A 286 1.25 -9.68 -7.09
CA GLN A 286 0.00 -9.20 -6.52
C GLN A 286 -0.54 -7.97 -7.28
N PRO A 287 -1.87 -7.77 -7.36
CA PRO A 287 -2.47 -6.65 -8.11
C PRO A 287 -1.91 -5.28 -7.73
N GLN A 288 -1.74 -5.03 -6.42
CA GLN A 288 -1.27 -3.75 -5.91
C GLN A 288 0.16 -3.39 -6.33
N TRP A 289 0.98 -4.35 -6.78
CA TRP A 289 2.35 -4.08 -7.19
C TRP A 289 2.43 -3.24 -8.49
N THR A 290 1.45 -3.39 -9.39
CA THR A 290 1.34 -2.56 -10.59
C THR A 290 0.42 -1.36 -10.42
N GLY A 291 -0.14 -1.12 -9.22
CA GLY A 291 -1.13 -0.08 -8.98
C GLY A 291 -0.69 1.33 -9.39
N LEU A 292 0.60 1.65 -9.37
CA LEU A 292 1.10 2.98 -9.75
C LEU A 292 0.82 3.35 -11.21
N ILE A 293 0.53 2.39 -12.10
CA ILE A 293 0.12 2.68 -13.49
C ILE A 293 -1.22 3.40 -13.57
N LEU A 294 -2.02 3.38 -12.50
CA LEU A 294 -3.33 4.01 -12.47
C LEU A 294 -3.24 5.53 -12.61
N ILE A 295 -2.20 6.17 -12.06
CA ILE A 295 -1.96 7.61 -12.23
C ILE A 295 -1.77 7.98 -13.71
N PRO A 296 -0.79 7.41 -14.46
CA PRO A 296 -0.62 7.71 -15.87
C PRO A 296 -1.83 7.29 -16.72
N LEU A 297 -2.52 6.19 -16.42
CA LEU A 297 -3.74 5.80 -17.13
C LEU A 297 -4.85 6.85 -16.98
N MET A 298 -5.07 7.39 -15.79
CA MET A 298 -6.04 8.47 -15.58
C MET A 298 -5.66 9.74 -16.35
N VAL A 299 -4.38 10.16 -16.28
CA VAL A 299 -3.91 11.39 -16.92
C VAL A 299 -3.97 11.29 -18.45
N LEU A 300 -3.49 10.19 -19.03
CA LEU A 300 -3.52 9.97 -20.48
C LEU A 300 -4.94 9.71 -20.98
N GLY A 301 -5.75 9.00 -20.19
CA GLY A 301 -7.13 8.67 -20.52
C GLY A 301 -8.05 9.88 -20.57
N PHE A 302 -7.89 10.84 -19.65
CA PHE A 302 -8.83 11.95 -19.50
C PHE A 302 -9.05 12.76 -20.77
N GLU A 303 -7.99 13.22 -21.44
CA GLU A 303 -8.08 14.01 -22.68
C GLU A 303 -8.76 13.22 -23.81
N ILE A 304 -8.37 11.96 -24.00
CA ILE A 304 -8.86 11.11 -25.09
C ILE A 304 -10.32 10.73 -24.88
N ILE A 305 -10.70 10.39 -23.65
CA ILE A 305 -12.10 10.10 -23.28
C ILE A 305 -12.96 11.34 -23.45
N THR A 306 -12.45 12.53 -23.09
CA THR A 306 -13.22 13.77 -23.17
C THR A 306 -13.49 14.18 -24.62
N THR A 307 -12.51 14.02 -25.50
CA THR A 307 -12.55 14.50 -26.88
C THR A 307 -13.28 13.56 -27.85
N GLN A 308 -13.46 12.28 -27.48
CA GLN A 308 -14.12 11.28 -28.35
C GLN A 308 -15.52 10.90 -27.83
N PRO A 309 -16.62 11.32 -28.48
CA PRO A 309 -17.99 11.11 -27.99
C PRO A 309 -18.36 9.66 -27.72
N THR A 310 -18.00 8.74 -28.62
CA THR A 310 -18.29 7.30 -28.47
C THR A 310 -17.56 6.71 -27.27
N LEU A 311 -16.27 7.04 -27.11
CA LEU A 311 -15.45 6.57 -25.99
C LEU A 311 -15.96 7.15 -24.67
N LYS A 312 -16.34 8.43 -24.65
CA LYS A 312 -16.96 9.10 -23.50
C LYS A 312 -18.23 8.40 -23.04
N LYS A 313 -19.14 8.07 -23.98
CA LYS A 313 -20.40 7.39 -23.67
C LYS A 313 -20.14 6.00 -23.07
N GLY A 314 -19.27 5.21 -23.70
CA GLY A 314 -18.90 3.89 -23.19
C GLY A 314 -18.21 3.97 -21.82
N PHE A 315 -17.32 4.95 -21.64
CA PHE A 315 -16.68 5.22 -20.36
C PHE A 315 -17.69 5.54 -19.26
N ILE A 316 -18.64 6.45 -19.50
CA ILE A 316 -19.64 6.83 -18.50
C ILE A 316 -20.45 5.62 -18.03
N VAL A 317 -20.86 4.73 -18.94
CA VAL A 317 -21.60 3.51 -18.58
C VAL A 317 -20.74 2.60 -17.71
N LEU A 318 -19.54 2.26 -18.16
CA LEU A 318 -18.66 1.34 -17.44
C LEU A 318 -18.20 1.91 -16.09
N ALA A 319 -17.89 3.20 -16.03
CA ALA A 319 -17.52 3.90 -14.82
C ALA A 319 -18.69 4.00 -13.83
N SER A 320 -19.92 4.19 -14.30
CA SER A 320 -21.10 4.21 -13.43
C SER A 320 -21.39 2.83 -12.84
N LEU A 321 -21.28 1.76 -13.63
CA LEU A 321 -21.36 0.39 -13.12
C LEU A 321 -20.26 0.12 -12.10
N ASN A 322 -19.04 0.62 -12.35
CA ASN A 322 -17.93 0.47 -11.43
C ASN A 322 -18.16 1.25 -10.13
N LEU A 323 -18.75 2.45 -10.20
CA LEU A 323 -19.13 3.22 -9.03
C LEU A 323 -20.16 2.48 -8.17
N ILE A 324 -21.16 1.83 -8.79
CA ILE A 324 -22.13 0.98 -8.07
C ILE A 324 -21.40 -0.17 -7.36
N ALA A 325 -20.49 -0.86 -8.05
CA ALA A 325 -19.69 -1.93 -7.46
C ALA A 325 -18.80 -1.43 -6.31
N LEU A 326 -18.16 -0.26 -6.46
CA LEU A 326 -17.34 0.36 -5.43
C LEU A 326 -18.17 0.73 -4.19
N ILE A 327 -19.38 1.28 -4.38
CA ILE A 327 -20.31 1.58 -3.28
C ILE A 327 -20.69 0.28 -2.56
N TYR A 328 -21.05 -0.77 -3.28
CA TYR A 328 -21.33 -2.07 -2.68
C TYR A 328 -20.14 -2.60 -1.87
N ILE A 329 -18.92 -2.61 -2.45
CA ILE A 329 -17.70 -3.08 -1.78
C ILE A 329 -17.44 -2.29 -0.49
N ARG A 330 -17.63 -0.96 -0.52
CA ARG A 330 -17.46 -0.09 0.65
C ARG A 330 -18.40 -0.48 1.79
N PHE A 331 -19.69 -0.71 1.52
CA PHE A 331 -20.64 -1.19 2.52
C PHE A 331 -20.35 -2.62 2.96
N ALA A 332 -20.00 -3.52 2.03
CA ALA A 332 -19.67 -4.91 2.31
C ALA A 332 -18.40 -5.09 3.18
N LEU A 333 -17.46 -4.13 3.14
CA LEU A 333 -16.28 -4.11 4.01
C LEU A 333 -16.62 -3.59 5.42
N ALA A 334 -17.55 -2.65 5.53
CA ALA A 334 -17.96 -2.06 6.80
C ALA A 334 -18.89 -3.00 7.59
N ASP A 335 -19.76 -3.74 6.90
CA ASP A 335 -20.76 -4.60 7.53
C ASP A 335 -20.76 -6.00 6.92
N GLU A 336 -20.67 -7.02 7.78
CA GLU A 336 -20.75 -8.43 7.38
C GLU A 336 -22.14 -8.82 6.87
N VAL A 337 -23.21 -8.20 7.38
CA VAL A 337 -24.59 -8.53 7.00
C VAL A 337 -24.88 -8.21 5.53
N ILE A 338 -24.28 -7.14 5.02
CA ILE A 338 -24.40 -6.71 3.61
C ILE A 338 -23.52 -7.58 2.70
N SER A 339 -22.50 -8.20 3.28
CA SER A 339 -21.42 -8.83 2.53
C SER A 339 -21.75 -10.26 2.14
N ILE A 340 -21.46 -10.61 0.87
CA ILE A 340 -21.52 -12.01 0.42
C ILE A 340 -20.29 -12.80 0.93
N PHE A 341 -19.23 -12.11 1.35
CA PHE A 341 -17.97 -12.71 1.81
C PHE A 341 -17.62 -12.26 3.23
N LYS A 342 -16.95 -13.12 4.00
CA LYS A 342 -16.35 -12.73 5.28
C LYS A 342 -14.98 -12.08 5.04
N TRP A 343 -14.95 -10.76 5.09
CA TRP A 343 -13.72 -9.99 4.92
C TRP A 343 -12.87 -10.00 6.19
N GLU A 344 -11.60 -9.63 6.06
CA GLU A 344 -10.69 -9.48 7.21
C GLU A 344 -11.05 -8.29 8.13
N THR A 345 -11.94 -7.41 7.67
CA THR A 345 -12.48 -6.25 8.40
C THR A 345 -13.69 -6.61 9.26
N HIS A 346 -14.12 -7.87 9.29
CA HIS A 346 -15.30 -8.28 10.04
C HIS A 346 -14.95 -8.94 11.38
N GLN A 347 -15.69 -8.57 12.42
CA GLN A 347 -15.68 -9.17 13.75
C GLN A 347 -14.32 -9.21 14.48
N ASN A 348 -13.34 -8.38 14.10
CA ASN A 348 -12.06 -8.30 14.81
C ASN A 348 -12.23 -7.76 16.23
N LYS A 349 -13.08 -6.75 16.46
CA LYS A 349 -13.36 -6.24 17.81
C LYS A 349 -13.95 -7.35 18.69
N MET A 350 -14.98 -8.02 18.19
CA MET A 350 -15.65 -9.11 18.89
C MET A 350 -14.67 -10.25 19.18
N TRP A 351 -13.94 -10.71 18.16
CA TRP A 351 -12.93 -11.76 18.29
C TRP A 351 -11.88 -11.41 19.35
N ALA A 352 -11.32 -10.20 19.31
CA ALA A 352 -10.27 -9.78 20.21
C ALA A 352 -10.77 -9.68 21.66
N GLN A 353 -12.00 -9.20 21.88
CA GLN A 353 -12.59 -9.15 23.22
C GLN A 353 -12.91 -10.54 23.76
N THR A 354 -13.48 -11.45 22.95
CA THR A 354 -13.70 -12.85 23.35
C THR A 354 -12.39 -13.52 23.75
N LEU A 355 -11.34 -13.34 22.94
CA LEU A 355 -10.03 -13.90 23.24
C LEU A 355 -9.44 -13.31 24.53
N LYS A 356 -9.60 -11.99 24.77
CA LYS A 356 -9.16 -11.34 26.01
C LYS A 356 -9.87 -11.89 27.24
N GLN A 357 -11.18 -12.11 27.16
CA GLN A 357 -11.97 -12.69 28.26
C GLN A 357 -11.51 -14.12 28.57
N ASN A 358 -11.35 -14.95 27.54
CA ASN A 358 -10.98 -16.36 27.70
C ASN A 358 -9.51 -16.57 28.09
N THR A 359 -8.67 -15.54 27.97
CA THR A 359 -7.27 -15.54 28.40
C THR A 359 -7.04 -14.70 29.67
N GLN A 360 -8.11 -14.20 30.30
CA GLN A 360 -8.07 -13.36 31.50
C GLN A 360 -7.21 -12.09 31.33
N GLY A 361 -7.04 -11.61 30.09
CA GLY A 361 -6.22 -10.44 29.78
C GLY A 361 -4.71 -10.62 29.94
N LEU A 362 -4.22 -11.85 30.11
CA LEU A 362 -2.78 -12.14 30.10
C LEU A 362 -2.16 -11.81 28.73
N PRO A 363 -0.86 -11.45 28.69
CA PRO A 363 -0.14 -11.29 27.42
C PRO A 363 -0.27 -12.53 26.54
N ILE A 364 -0.35 -12.32 25.22
CA ILE A 364 -0.56 -13.41 24.25
C ILE A 364 0.63 -13.58 23.32
N VAL A 365 1.11 -14.81 23.20
CA VAL A 365 2.06 -15.23 22.17
C VAL A 365 1.28 -15.92 21.06
N PHE A 366 1.18 -15.29 19.89
CA PHE A 366 0.59 -15.91 18.71
C PHE A 366 1.63 -16.75 17.97
N GLN A 367 1.34 -18.02 17.75
CA GLN A 367 2.19 -18.87 16.92
C GLN A 367 1.95 -18.57 15.44
N ASN A 368 3.02 -18.27 14.69
CA ASN A 368 3.00 -18.09 13.24
C ASN A 368 1.97 -17.05 12.74
N SER A 369 1.76 -15.97 13.51
CA SER A 369 0.71 -15.01 13.18
C SER A 369 0.95 -13.59 13.71
N PHE A 370 1.89 -12.89 13.09
CA PHE A 370 2.19 -11.48 13.41
C PHE A 370 1.00 -10.54 13.17
N GLN A 371 0.17 -10.84 12.17
CA GLN A 371 -1.03 -10.06 11.86
C GLN A 371 -2.06 -10.14 12.99
N ASN A 372 -2.30 -11.33 13.53
CA ASN A 372 -3.21 -11.49 14.65
C ASN A 372 -2.63 -10.91 15.94
N ALA A 373 -1.32 -11.04 16.18
CA ALA A 373 -0.65 -10.41 17.32
C ALA A 373 -0.85 -8.89 17.32
N ALA A 374 -0.56 -8.23 16.19
CA ALA A 374 -0.70 -6.79 16.06
C ALA A 374 -2.19 -6.36 16.15
N LYS A 375 -3.10 -7.11 15.52
CA LYS A 375 -4.54 -6.79 15.53
C LYS A 375 -5.16 -6.97 16.91
N TYR A 376 -4.80 -8.03 17.63
CA TYR A 376 -5.27 -8.24 18.99
C TYR A 376 -4.77 -7.12 19.91
N GLN A 377 -3.49 -6.75 19.82
CA GLN A 377 -2.93 -5.65 20.61
C GLN A 377 -3.62 -4.31 20.30
N PHE A 378 -3.93 -4.04 19.03
CA PHE A 378 -4.69 -2.85 18.62
C PHE A 378 -6.04 -2.76 19.33
N TYR A 379 -6.81 -3.85 19.35
CA TYR A 379 -8.18 -3.86 19.86
C TYR A 379 -8.30 -3.99 21.38
N THR A 380 -7.28 -4.51 22.05
CA THR A 380 -7.36 -4.85 23.48
C THR A 380 -6.42 -4.06 24.36
N GLY A 381 -5.36 -3.48 23.78
CA GLY A 381 -4.23 -2.89 24.49
C GLY A 381 -3.32 -3.90 25.18
N VAL A 382 -3.65 -5.20 25.13
CA VAL A 382 -2.87 -6.26 25.79
C VAL A 382 -1.61 -6.53 24.98
N GLU A 383 -0.50 -6.68 25.68
CA GLU A 383 0.79 -6.98 25.10
C GLU A 383 0.77 -8.30 24.33
N THR A 384 1.43 -8.33 23.16
CA THR A 384 1.52 -9.52 22.33
C THR A 384 2.91 -9.74 21.79
N HIS A 385 3.18 -10.99 21.43
CA HIS A 385 4.32 -11.40 20.63
C HIS A 385 3.89 -12.34 19.50
N SER A 386 4.68 -12.41 18.43
CA SER A 386 4.53 -13.45 17.41
C SER A 386 5.72 -14.39 17.48
N TYR A 387 5.50 -15.62 17.94
CA TYR A 387 6.50 -16.67 17.90
C TYR A 387 6.44 -17.39 16.55
N ASN A 388 7.54 -17.40 15.81
CA ASN A 388 7.59 -17.98 14.47
C ASN A 388 8.37 -19.29 14.49
N THR A 389 7.73 -20.38 14.07
CA THR A 389 8.41 -21.67 13.88
C THR A 389 9.23 -21.67 12.59
N LEU A 390 10.11 -22.67 12.43
CA LEU A 390 11.02 -22.79 11.28
C LEU A 390 10.34 -22.75 9.89
N ILE A 391 9.06 -23.13 9.81
CA ILE A 391 8.28 -23.14 8.56
C ILE A 391 7.57 -21.81 8.26
N TYR A 392 7.67 -20.83 9.17
CA TYR A 392 7.03 -19.53 9.03
C TYR A 392 8.04 -18.43 8.72
N ARG A 393 7.57 -17.33 8.14
CA ARG A 393 8.42 -16.20 7.78
C ARG A 393 8.78 -15.36 8.99
N LYS A 394 10.00 -14.80 8.97
CA LYS A 394 10.37 -13.67 9.83
C LYS A 394 9.51 -12.42 9.53
N ASN A 395 9.38 -11.56 10.53
CA ASN A 395 8.60 -10.34 10.61
C ASN A 395 9.15 -9.41 11.72
N GLN A 396 8.44 -8.32 12.03
CA GLN A 396 8.88 -7.29 12.99
C GLN A 396 9.12 -7.83 14.41
N PHE A 397 8.37 -8.85 14.83
CA PHE A 397 8.53 -9.46 16.15
C PHE A 397 9.82 -10.27 16.28
N ASP A 398 10.50 -10.60 15.17
CA ASP A 398 11.82 -11.23 15.18
C ASP A 398 12.97 -10.22 15.32
N LEU A 399 12.68 -8.94 15.58
CA LEU A 399 13.72 -7.99 15.99
C LEU A 399 13.86 -8.03 17.51
N ALA A 400 15.10 -8.01 18.01
CA ALA A 400 15.47 -8.26 19.41
C ALA A 400 14.64 -7.50 20.46
N ASN A 401 14.21 -6.28 20.13
CA ASN A 401 13.46 -5.42 21.03
C ASN A 401 12.04 -5.93 21.34
N TYR A 402 11.47 -6.84 20.54
CA TYR A 402 10.09 -7.35 20.75
C TYR A 402 10.08 -8.59 21.63
N GLU A 403 11.00 -9.53 21.41
CA GLU A 403 11.10 -10.76 22.21
C GLU A 403 11.39 -10.47 23.67
N ALA A 404 12.34 -9.58 23.95
CA ALA A 404 12.76 -9.25 25.31
C ALA A 404 11.59 -8.79 26.20
N ASN A 405 10.56 -8.18 25.61
CA ASN A 405 9.40 -7.68 26.37
C ASN A 405 8.51 -8.80 26.91
N ILE A 406 8.52 -9.99 26.31
CA ILE A 406 7.62 -11.09 26.69
C ILE A 406 8.29 -12.17 27.56
N GLN A 407 9.62 -12.18 27.63
CA GLN A 407 10.40 -13.16 28.39
C GLN A 407 10.03 -13.14 29.88
N GLY A 408 9.93 -14.31 30.49
CA GLY A 408 9.66 -14.53 31.92
C GLY A 408 8.23 -14.23 32.37
N LYS A 409 7.35 -13.71 31.49
CA LYS A 409 5.96 -13.42 31.82
C LYS A 409 5.10 -14.68 31.76
N SER A 410 4.01 -14.69 32.52
CA SER A 410 2.94 -15.67 32.31
C SER A 410 2.11 -15.25 31.11
N VAL A 411 2.02 -16.10 30.09
CA VAL A 411 1.38 -15.79 28.82
C VAL A 411 0.35 -16.86 28.44
N PHE A 412 -0.52 -16.52 27.50
CA PHE A 412 -1.24 -17.53 26.72
C PHE A 412 -0.58 -17.72 25.36
N GLU A 413 -0.19 -18.95 25.04
CA GLU A 413 0.15 -19.32 23.66
C GLU A 413 -1.14 -19.58 22.89
N VAL A 414 -1.32 -18.88 21.76
CA VAL A 414 -2.51 -18.98 20.91
C VAL A 414 -2.10 -19.44 19.51
N SER A 415 -2.76 -20.48 19.02
CA SER A 415 -2.48 -21.09 17.72
C SER A 415 -3.76 -21.69 17.12
N ASN A 416 -3.75 -21.88 15.80
CA ASN A 416 -4.80 -22.62 15.11
C ASN A 416 -4.48 -24.13 14.99
N ASN A 417 -3.32 -24.58 15.49
CA ASN A 417 -2.81 -25.94 15.34
C ASN A 417 -2.49 -26.64 16.68
N VAL A 418 -2.71 -26.00 17.83
CA VAL A 418 -2.35 -26.50 19.17
C VAL A 418 -3.59 -27.09 19.87
N GLU A 419 -3.35 -27.93 20.88
CA GLU A 419 -4.37 -28.63 21.68
C GLU A 419 -5.39 -27.72 22.39
N LYS A 420 -6.52 -28.34 22.74
CA LYS A 420 -7.69 -27.77 23.45
C LYS A 420 -7.29 -27.12 24.80
N PRO A 421 -8.03 -26.11 25.30
CA PRO A 421 -9.38 -25.70 24.91
C PRO A 421 -9.45 -24.67 23.77
N ALA A 422 -10.63 -24.58 23.14
CA ALA A 422 -10.92 -23.53 22.17
C ALA A 422 -11.09 -22.19 22.89
N LEU A 423 -10.37 -21.16 22.46
CA LEU A 423 -10.36 -19.83 23.08
C LEU A 423 -11.20 -18.83 22.30
N SER A 424 -11.21 -18.88 20.98
CA SER A 424 -12.00 -17.94 20.17
C SER A 424 -12.19 -18.46 18.75
N LYS A 425 -13.10 -17.83 18.00
CA LYS A 425 -13.29 -18.08 16.57
C LYS A 425 -13.14 -16.76 15.82
N LYS A 426 -12.34 -16.76 14.75
CA LYS A 426 -12.21 -15.63 13.81
C LYS A 426 -12.48 -16.15 12.41
N ARG A 427 -13.50 -15.61 11.74
CA ARG A 427 -13.96 -16.09 10.42
C ARG A 427 -14.23 -17.61 10.49
N ASN A 428 -13.54 -18.40 9.67
CA ASN A 428 -13.69 -19.86 9.60
C ASN A 428 -12.62 -20.62 10.40
N LYS A 429 -11.83 -19.94 11.25
CA LYS A 429 -10.75 -20.56 12.03
C LYS A 429 -11.07 -20.49 13.52
N ILE A 430 -10.86 -21.61 14.22
CA ILE A 430 -10.90 -21.69 15.68
C ILE A 430 -9.46 -21.52 16.18
N TYR A 431 -9.29 -20.73 17.22
CA TYR A 431 -8.03 -20.52 17.90
C TYR A 431 -8.09 -21.24 19.24
N TYR A 432 -7.07 -22.04 19.48
CA TYR A 432 -6.84 -22.78 20.71
C TYR A 432 -5.68 -22.14 21.45
N GLY A 433 -5.52 -22.49 22.72
CA GLY A 433 -4.35 -22.05 23.44
C GLY A 433 -4.22 -22.62 24.83
N LYS A 434 -3.02 -22.44 25.37
CA LYS A 434 -2.63 -22.91 26.70
C LYS A 434 -1.91 -21.81 27.44
N LYS A 435 -2.07 -21.79 28.77
CA LYS A 435 -1.30 -20.91 29.64
C LYS A 435 0.12 -21.47 29.77
N ILE A 436 1.12 -20.61 29.64
CA ILE A 436 2.53 -20.92 29.90
C ILE A 436 3.00 -19.99 31.00
N GLU A 437 3.46 -20.58 32.10
CA GLU A 437 4.08 -19.83 33.20
C GLU A 437 5.57 -19.65 32.91
N ASN A 438 6.11 -18.48 33.23
CA ASN A 438 7.51 -18.13 32.99
C ASN A 438 7.94 -18.39 31.52
N TYR A 439 7.21 -17.79 30.58
CA TYR A 439 7.42 -17.99 29.14
C TYR A 439 8.86 -17.66 28.75
N THR A 440 9.54 -18.63 28.15
CA THR A 440 10.90 -18.46 27.65
C THR A 440 10.94 -18.87 26.19
N THR A 441 11.53 -18.02 25.35
CA THR A 441 11.78 -18.31 23.93
C THR A 441 13.25 -18.09 23.61
N PHE A 442 13.73 -18.80 22.59
CA PHE A 442 15.11 -18.76 22.14
C PHE A 442 15.17 -18.56 20.62
N GLN A 443 14.21 -17.82 20.05
CA GLN A 443 14.05 -17.65 18.59
C GLN A 443 15.25 -16.92 17.94
N HIS A 444 16.11 -16.27 18.73
CA HIS A 444 17.36 -15.66 18.28
C HIS A 444 18.59 -16.58 18.39
N LEU A 445 18.46 -17.79 18.96
CA LEU A 445 19.57 -18.74 18.95
C LEU A 445 19.81 -19.22 17.51
N GLU A 446 21.03 -18.99 17.02
CA GLU A 446 21.49 -19.54 15.76
C GLU A 446 22.16 -20.90 16.02
N CYS A 447 21.59 -21.95 15.43
CA CYS A 447 22.21 -23.27 15.44
C CYS A 447 23.19 -23.37 14.27
N VAL A 448 24.48 -23.51 14.57
CA VAL A 448 25.50 -23.81 13.56
C VAL A 448 25.46 -25.30 13.30
N ILE A 449 24.96 -25.70 12.14
CA ILE A 449 25.00 -27.09 11.69
C ILE A 449 26.36 -27.30 11.01
N GLU A 450 27.27 -28.05 11.63
CA GLU A 450 28.63 -28.33 11.11
C GLU A 450 28.64 -29.31 9.92
N GLU A 451 27.49 -29.86 9.52
CA GLU A 451 27.40 -30.80 8.41
C GLU A 451 27.52 -30.10 7.04
N ASN A 452 28.60 -30.43 6.33
CA ASN A 452 28.91 -29.89 4.99
C ASN A 452 28.00 -30.43 3.87
N TYR A 453 27.05 -31.34 4.16
CA TYR A 453 26.20 -31.98 3.15
C TYR A 453 24.86 -32.45 3.71
N LEU A 454 23.77 -31.90 3.18
CA LEU A 454 22.41 -32.43 3.35
C LEU A 454 22.13 -33.46 2.25
N THR A 455 22.12 -34.75 2.60
CA THR A 455 21.72 -35.80 1.66
C THR A 455 20.20 -35.91 1.67
N ILE A 456 19.54 -35.28 0.71
CA ILE A 456 18.08 -35.40 0.55
C ILE A 456 17.79 -36.66 -0.28
N LYS A 457 17.27 -37.71 0.35
CA LYS A 457 16.74 -38.89 -0.36
C LYS A 457 15.26 -38.66 -0.70
N PRO A 458 14.81 -38.91 -1.95
CA PRO A 458 13.40 -38.97 -2.26
C PRO A 458 12.76 -40.12 -1.47
N GLY A 459 11.72 -39.83 -0.70
CA GLY A 459 10.87 -40.79 0.00
C GLY A 459 9.46 -40.74 -0.54
#